data_AF-A0A2V8H6S8-F1
#
_entry.id   AF-A0A2V8H6S8-F1
#
_cell.length_a   1.000
_cell.length_b   1.000
_cell.length_c   1.000
_cell.angle_alpha   90.00
_cell.angle_beta   90.00
_cell.angle_gamma   90.00
#
_symmetry.space_group_name_H-M   'P 1'
#
loop_
_entity.id
_entity.type
_entity.pdbx_description
1 polymer ?
#
loop_
_entity_poly.entity_id
_entity_poly.type
_entity_poly.pdbx_seq_one_letter_code
_entity_poly.pdbx_strand_id
1 'polypeptide(L)' 'GMITYEMDTQVLDTKVAGDGATVLARVARRMAPRVGGAVVNEVQTEFRLQRSGRNWVIVGVTTR' A
#
# COMPACT_ATOMS: atom_id res chain seq x y z
N GLY A 1 -26.34 -9.08 -0.37
CA GLY A 1 -25.21 -8.76 -1.27
C GLY A 1 -23.92 -9.11 -0.55
N MET A 2 -23.05 -9.88 -1.20
CA MET A 2 -21.72 -10.22 -0.69
C MET A 2 -20.87 -8.95 -0.65
N ILE A 3 -20.21 -8.66 0.47
CA ILE A 3 -19.24 -7.56 0.54
C ILE A 3 -17.95 -8.09 -0.07
N THR A 4 -17.48 -7.45 -1.14
CA THR A 4 -16.19 -7.78 -1.75
C THR A 4 -15.23 -6.62 -1.50
N TYR A 5 -14.08 -6.94 -0.90
CA TYR A 5 -12.94 -6.03 -0.78
C TYR A 5 -11.76 -6.67 -1.48
N GLU A 6 -11.21 -5.97 -2.46
CA GLU A 6 -10.01 -6.36 -3.18
C GLU A 6 -8.96 -5.26 -3.04
N MET A 7 -7.72 -5.68 -2.78
CA MET A 7 -6.57 -4.80 -2.76
C MET A 7 -5.52 -5.37 -3.69
N ASP A 8 -5.07 -4.55 -4.63
CA ASP A 8 -3.94 -4.83 -5.51
C ASP A 8 -2.84 -3.83 -5.23
N THR A 9 -1.59 -4.29 -5.22
CA THR A 9 -0.43 -3.46 -4.93
C THR A 9 0.67 -3.74 -5.94
N GLN A 10 1.02 -2.72 -6.70
CA GLN A 10 2.10 -2.78 -7.69
C GLN A 10 3.26 -1.92 -7.21
N VAL A 11 4.43 -2.54 -7.00
CA VAL A 11 5.66 -1.81 -6.69
C VAL A 11 6.15 -1.07 -7.93
N LEU A 12 6.42 0.23 -7.79
CA LEU A 12 6.90 1.11 -8.86
C LEU A 12 8.40 1.37 -8.72
N ASP A 13 8.88 1.62 -7.50
CA ASP A 13 10.28 1.89 -7.20
C ASP A 13 10.65 1.39 -5.80
N THR A 14 11.92 1.05 -5.59
CA THR A 14 12.45 0.63 -4.29
C THR A 14 13.87 1.13 -4.12
N LYS A 15 14.11 1.86 -3.04
CA LYS A 15 15.43 2.37 -2.65
C LYS A 15 15.80 1.85 -1.28
N VAL A 16 16.97 1.25 -1.16
CA VAL A 16 17.49 0.70 0.10
C VAL A 16 18.79 1.40 0.45
N ALA A 17 18.91 1.87 1.70
CA ALA A 17 20.07 2.55 2.23
C ALA A 17 20.34 2.06 3.66
N GLY A 18 21.29 1.13 3.81
CA GLY A 18 21.59 0.48 5.08
C GLY A 18 20.36 -0.24 5.64
N ASP A 19 19.96 0.14 6.86
CA ASP A 19 18.78 -0.40 7.53
C ASP A 19 17.48 0.38 7.22
N GLY A 20 17.54 1.37 6.32
CA GLY A 20 16.37 2.12 5.84
C GLY A 20 15.99 1.72 4.42
N ALA A 21 14.69 1.76 4.10
CA ALA A 21 14.21 1.62 2.73
C ALA A 21 13.00 2.51 2.46
N THR A 22 12.84 2.92 1.20
CA THR A 22 11.65 3.58 0.69
C THR A 22 11.10 2.77 -0.47
N VAL A 23 9.83 2.39 -0.40
CA VAL A 23 9.11 1.68 -1.46
C VAL A 23 8.00 2.59 -1.96
N LEU A 24 8.01 2.88 -3.27
CA LEU A 24 6.92 3.55 -3.93
C LEU A 24 6.05 2.51 -4.60
N ALA A 25 4.76 2.49 -4.28
CA ALA A 25 3.82 1.55 -4.87
C ALA A 25 2.51 2.23 -5.26
N ARG A 26 1.85 1.65 -6.23
CA ARG A 26 0.48 1.96 -6.60
C ARG A 26 -0.44 0.98 -5.88
N VAL A 27 -1.36 1.51 -5.08
CA VAL A 27 -2.30 0.72 -4.29
C VAL A 27 -3.69 0.96 -4.83
N ALA A 28 -4.28 -0.07 -5.44
CA ALA A 28 -5.65 -0.06 -5.91
C ALA A 28 -6.53 -0.81 -4.91
N ARG A 29 -7.58 -0.14 -4.43
CA ARG A 29 -8.59 -0.69 -3.53
C ARG A 29 -9.94 -0.67 -4.21
N ARG A 30 -10.60 -1.81 -4.26
CA ARG A 30 -11.96 -1.95 -4.79
C ARG A 30 -12.86 -2.44 -3.68
N MET A 31 -13.96 -1.73 -3.42
CA MET A 31 -14.91 -2.06 -2.38
C MET A 31 -16.33 -2.01 -2.94
N ALA A 32 -17.10 -3.08 -2.72
CA ALA A 32 -18.54 -3.12 -2.96
C ALA A 32 -19.28 -3.08 -1.62
N PRO A 33 -19.69 -1.88 -1.14
CA PRO A 33 -20.41 -1.75 0.14
C PRO A 33 -21.84 -2.29 0.02
N ARG A 34 -22.47 -2.58 1.17
CA ARG A 34 -23.88 -3.05 1.21
C ARG A 34 -24.88 -1.98 0.74
N VAL A 35 -24.53 -0.72 0.90
CA VAL A 35 -25.34 0.45 0.54
C VAL A 35 -24.42 1.42 -0.19
N GLY A 36 -24.88 1.96 -1.31
CA GLY A 36 -24.10 2.85 -2.18
C GLY A 36 -23.51 2.15 -3.40
N GLY A 37 -22.68 2.89 -4.15
CA GLY A 37 -21.99 2.37 -5.34
C GLY A 37 -20.66 1.70 -5.01
N ALA A 38 -20.13 0.93 -5.97
CA ALA A 38 -18.78 0.40 -5.88
C ALA A 38 -17.76 1.56 -5.86
N VAL A 39 -16.76 1.43 -5.00
CA VAL A 39 -15.67 2.41 -4.86
C VAL A 39 -14.40 1.79 -5.41
N VAL A 40 -13.76 2.49 -6.35
CA VAL A 40 -12.41 2.17 -6.83
C VAL A 40 -11.51 3.35 -6.46
N ASN A 41 -10.46 3.08 -5.68
CA ASN A 41 -9.51 4.07 -5.21
C ASN A 41 -8.10 3.57 -5.52
N GLU A 42 -7.45 4.22 -6.48
CA GLU A 42 -6.05 3.95 -6.87
C GLU A 42 -5.21 5.15 -6.43
N VAL A 43 -4.26 4.91 -5.53
CA VAL A 43 -3.39 5.96 -4.98
C VAL A 43 -1.93 5.54 -5.02
N GLN A 44 -1.07 6.50 -5.29
CA GLN A 44 0.36 6.28 -5.14
C GLN A 44 0.73 6.44 -3.67
N THR A 45 1.39 5.43 -3.13
CA THR A 45 1.73 5.35 -1.71
C THR A 45 3.23 5.13 -1.58
N GLU A 46 3.87 5.98 -0.79
CA GLU A 46 5.26 5.83 -0.37
C GLU A 46 5.29 5.17 1.02
N PHE A 47 5.99 4.05 1.12
CA PHE A 47 6.24 3.33 2.35
C PHE A 47 7.69 3.55 2.78
N ARG A 48 7.89 4.05 4.00
CA ARG A 48 9.20 4.10 4.66
C ARG A 48 9.33 2.88 5.54
N LEU A 49 10.42 2.14 5.38
CA LEU A 49 10.71 0.92 6.13
C LEU A 49 12.01 1.05 6.91
N GLN A 50 12.05 0.36 8.05
CA GLN A 50 13.24 0.17 8.85
C GLN A 50 13.49 -1.33 9.02
N ARG A 51 14.76 -1.73 9.03
CA ARG A 51 15.15 -3.11 9.32
C ARG A 51 15.01 -3.40 10.80
N SER A 52 14.33 -4.49 11.13
CA SER A 52 14.19 -5.03 12.47
C SER A 52 14.61 -6.50 12.46
N GLY A 53 15.86 -6.77 12.82
CA GLY A 53 16.48 -8.08 12.66
C GLY A 53 16.59 -8.47 11.19
N ARG A 54 15.92 -9.57 10.79
CA ARG A 54 15.87 -10.04 9.40
C ARG A 54 14.66 -9.54 8.61
N ASN A 55 13.77 -8.79 9.26
CA ASN A 55 12.51 -8.33 8.67
C ASN A 55 12.57 -6.83 8.38
N TRP A 56 11.77 -6.40 7.41
CA TRP A 56 11.48 -4.99 7.19
C TRP A 56 10.14 -4.66 7.83
N VAL A 57 10.08 -3.54 8.55
CA VAL A 57 8.84 -3.04 9.15
C VAL A 57 8.50 -1.68 8.56
N ILE A 58 7.22 -1.45 8.27
CA ILE A 58 6.74 -0.16 7.81
C ILE A 58 6.74 0.79 9.01
N VAL A 59 7.49 1.88 8.90
CA VAL A 59 7.61 2.92 9.94
C VAL A 59 6.94 4.24 9.52
N GLY A 60 6.52 4.37 8.27
CA GLY A 60 5.75 5.52 7.81
C GLY A 60 5.07 5.26 6.47
N VAL A 61 3.91 5.87 6.28
CA VAL A 61 3.11 5.79 5.05
C VAL A 61 2.70 7.20 4.64
N THR A 62 2.94 7.56 3.39
CA THR A 62 2.49 8.82 2.81
C THR A 62 1.75 8.54 1.51
N THR A 63 0.47 8.92 1.44
CA THR A 63 -0.35 8.82 0.23
C THR A 63 -0.29 10.14 -0.56
N ARG A 64 -0.19 10.06 -1.88
CA ARG A 64 -0.19 11.22 -2.78
C ARG A 64 -1.26 11.06 -3.87
#